data_AF-A0A9E2QX91-F1
#
_entry.id   AF-A0A9E2QX91-F1
#
_cell.length_a   1.000
_cell.length_b   1.000
_cell.length_c   1.000
_cell.angle_alpha   90.00
_cell.angle_beta   90.00
_cell.angle_gamma   90.00
#
_symmetry.space_group_name_H-M   'P 1'
#
loop_
_entity.id
_entity.type
_entity.pdbx_description
1 polymer ?
#
loop_
_entity_poly.entity_id
_entity_poly.type
_entity_poly.pdbx_seq_one_letter_code
_entity_poly.pdbx_strand_id
1 'polypeptide(L)'
;WLPGETPSIGIGQGANAFTILQLAHATATLANDGVAIRPRLVREVQDPVSREKRPVDPGEPRRIPLRPEHLALVKSAMVDVNRFGTSRAVFADAGYVAAGKTGTAQVIGIRQNERYDARRIAERHRDHSLYMAFAPVDAPRLALAVIVENGGFGAQAAAPIARKVFDYYLLGKLPGEAGRRPVDAPTEAEMRDVPESTEPEPVPAPAPGAATDGSAARKSP
;
A
#
# COMPACT_ATOMS: atom_id res chain seq x y z
N TRP A 1 -17.84 14.50 -8.49
CA TRP A 1 -16.79 14.11 -9.44
C TRP A 1 -16.60 15.22 -10.44
N LEU A 2 -15.42 15.83 -10.49
CA LEU A 2 -15.04 16.88 -11.43
C LEU A 2 -14.16 16.27 -12.55
N PRO A 3 -14.22 16.78 -13.80
CA PRO A 3 -13.42 16.23 -14.91
C PRO A 3 -11.91 16.15 -14.63
N GLY A 4 -11.37 17.07 -13.83
CA GLY A 4 -9.95 17.11 -13.44
C GLY A 4 -9.53 16.07 -12.40
N GLU A 5 -10.47 15.35 -11.76
CA GLU A 5 -10.15 14.36 -10.73
C GLU A 5 -9.68 13.02 -11.33
N THR A 6 -10.18 12.67 -12.52
CA THR A 6 -9.86 11.37 -13.16
C THR A 6 -8.38 11.22 -13.52
N PRO A 7 -7.71 12.22 -14.13
CA PRO A 7 -6.28 12.13 -14.42
C PRO A 7 -5.41 11.99 -13.16
N SER A 8 -5.74 12.74 -12.10
CA SER A 8 -5.02 12.68 -10.81
C SER A 8 -5.12 11.29 -10.19
N ILE A 9 -6.32 10.71 -10.18
CA ILE A 9 -6.55 9.38 -9.61
C ILE A 9 -5.77 8.32 -10.39
N GLY A 10 -5.64 8.46 -11.72
CA GLY A 10 -4.87 7.56 -12.58
C GLY A 10 -3.38 7.47 -12.21
N ILE A 11 -2.81 8.49 -11.58
CA ILE A 11 -1.40 8.50 -11.11
C ILE A 11 -1.26 8.27 -9.60
N GLY A 12 -2.36 7.99 -8.89
CA GLY A 12 -2.31 7.78 -7.44
C GLY A 12 -2.31 9.09 -6.62
N GLN A 13 -2.88 10.18 -7.15
CA GLN A 13 -3.01 11.48 -6.47
C GLN A 13 -4.48 11.94 -6.41
N GLY A 14 -4.81 12.80 -5.44
CA GLY A 14 -6.16 13.30 -5.22
C GLY A 14 -6.91 12.49 -4.16
N ALA A 15 -8.22 12.29 -4.35
CA ALA A 15 -9.09 11.62 -3.38
C ALA A 15 -8.94 10.08 -3.41
N ASN A 16 -7.71 9.56 -3.35
CA ASN A 16 -7.41 8.13 -3.30
C ASN A 16 -6.42 7.79 -2.16
N ALA A 17 -6.97 7.39 -1.03
CA ALA A 17 -6.21 6.89 0.11
C ALA A 17 -6.43 5.39 0.28
N PHE A 18 -5.34 4.64 0.45
CA PHE A 18 -5.36 3.19 0.65
C PHE A 18 -4.47 2.81 1.83
N THR A 19 -4.87 1.79 2.58
CA THR A 19 -4.02 1.18 3.58
C THR A 19 -2.94 0.32 2.92
N ILE A 20 -1.82 0.11 3.61
CA ILE A 20 -0.76 -0.80 3.13
C ILE A 20 -1.29 -2.22 2.95
N LEU A 21 -2.23 -2.66 3.79
CA LEU A 21 -2.89 -3.95 3.63
C LEU A 21 -3.71 -4.03 2.33
N GLN A 22 -4.43 -2.96 1.96
CA GLN A 22 -5.16 -2.90 0.69
C GLN A 22 -4.22 -2.95 -0.51
N LEU A 23 -3.08 -2.24 -0.46
CA LEU A 23 -2.07 -2.30 -1.53
C LEU A 23 -1.42 -3.69 -1.64
N ALA A 24 -1.06 -4.30 -0.52
CA ALA A 24 -0.51 -5.66 -0.50
C ALA A 24 -1.52 -6.69 -1.03
N HIS A 25 -2.79 -6.57 -0.65
CA HIS A 25 -3.87 -7.45 -1.12
C HIS A 25 -4.16 -7.27 -2.62
N ALA A 26 -4.16 -6.04 -3.13
CA ALA A 26 -4.29 -5.77 -4.55
C ALA A 26 -3.09 -6.36 -5.34
N THR A 27 -1.87 -6.21 -4.80
CA THR A 27 -0.65 -6.79 -5.39
C THR A 27 -0.70 -8.32 -5.40
N ALA A 28 -1.17 -8.94 -4.32
CA ALA A 28 -1.37 -10.39 -4.25
C ALA A 28 -2.42 -10.87 -5.26
N THR A 29 -3.51 -10.12 -5.44
CA THR A 29 -4.55 -10.42 -6.43
C THR A 29 -4.00 -10.35 -7.85
N LEU A 30 -3.17 -9.35 -8.16
CA LEU A 30 -2.48 -9.23 -9.45
C LEU A 30 -1.51 -10.40 -9.67
N ALA A 31 -0.71 -10.74 -8.65
CA ALA A 31 0.21 -11.86 -8.69
C ALA A 31 -0.53 -13.19 -8.96
N ASN A 32 -1.70 -13.36 -8.34
CA ASN A 32 -2.55 -14.55 -8.41
C ASN A 32 -3.59 -14.51 -9.56
N ASP A 33 -3.24 -13.89 -10.69
CA ASP A 33 -4.04 -13.86 -11.92
C ASP A 33 -5.51 -13.44 -11.72
N GLY A 34 -5.73 -12.43 -10.88
CA GLY A 34 -7.05 -11.88 -10.60
C GLY A 34 -7.86 -12.66 -9.56
N VAL A 35 -7.30 -13.68 -8.90
CA VAL A 35 -7.93 -14.34 -7.74
C VAL A 35 -7.63 -13.56 -6.47
N ALA A 36 -8.65 -12.87 -5.96
CA ALA A 36 -8.59 -12.17 -4.69
C ALA A 36 -8.94 -13.13 -3.54
N ILE A 37 -7.95 -13.40 -2.69
CA ILE A 37 -8.12 -14.18 -1.45
C ILE A 37 -8.19 -13.23 -0.27
N ARG A 38 -9.23 -13.34 0.56
CA ARG A 38 -9.41 -12.47 1.73
C ARG A 38 -8.17 -12.53 2.65
N PRO A 39 -7.52 -11.39 2.94
CA PRO A 39 -6.37 -11.39 3.83
C PRO A 39 -6.82 -11.75 5.25
N ARG A 40 -6.04 -12.60 5.93
CA ARG A 40 -6.30 -13.03 7.31
C ARG A 40 -4.98 -13.17 8.07
N LEU A 41 -5.04 -12.86 9.36
CA LEU A 41 -3.93 -13.09 10.29
C LEU A 41 -4.11 -14.40 11.06
N VAL A 42 -5.35 -14.72 11.45
CA VAL A 42 -5.66 -15.91 12.25
C VAL A 42 -5.76 -17.13 11.33
N ARG A 43 -4.93 -18.15 11.58
CA ARG A 43 -4.97 -19.45 10.88
C ARG A 43 -5.94 -20.42 11.55
N GLU A 44 -5.86 -20.50 12.88
CA GLU A 44 -6.61 -21.44 13.71
C GLU A 44 -6.87 -20.81 15.08
N VAL A 45 -7.95 -21.22 15.72
CA VAL A 45 -8.26 -20.90 17.12
C VAL A 45 -8.11 -22.18 17.92
N GLN A 46 -7.42 -22.12 19.06
CA GLN A 46 -7.21 -23.25 19.95
C GLN A 46 -8.00 -23.05 21.24
N ASP A 47 -8.77 -24.07 21.64
CA ASP A 47 -9.41 -24.11 22.95
C ASP A 47 -8.33 -24.26 24.05
N PRO A 48 -8.32 -23.40 25.09
CA PRO A 48 -7.27 -23.41 26.11
C PRO A 48 -7.32 -24.65 27.01
N VAL A 49 -8.48 -25.32 27.14
CA VAL A 49 -8.69 -26.48 28.01
C VAL A 49 -8.57 -27.78 27.22
N SER A 50 -9.40 -27.96 26.19
CA SER A 50 -9.43 -29.20 25.40
C SER A 50 -8.26 -29.31 24.42
N ARG A 51 -7.53 -28.20 24.19
CA ARG A 51 -6.47 -28.07 23.18
C ARG A 51 -6.96 -28.28 21.74
N GLU A 52 -8.27 -28.38 21.52
CA GLU A 52 -8.86 -28.55 20.20
C GLU A 52 -8.54 -27.35 19.30
N LYS A 53 -8.13 -27.63 18.06
CA LYS A 53 -7.81 -26.60 17.07
C LYS A 53 -8.89 -26.53 16.01
N ARG A 54 -9.48 -25.35 15.85
CA ARG A 54 -10.45 -25.07 14.78
C ARG A 54 -9.81 -24.14 13.74
N PRO A 55 -9.63 -24.58 12.48
CA PRO A 55 -9.13 -23.70 11.43
C PRO A 55 -10.16 -22.58 11.15
N VAL A 56 -9.66 -21.40 10.84
CA VAL A 56 -10.51 -20.30 10.39
C VAL A 56 -10.72 -20.44 8.89
N ASP A 57 -11.97 -20.52 8.46
CA ASP A 57 -12.35 -20.57 7.05
C ASP A 57 -11.93 -19.26 6.33
N PRO A 58 -11.14 -19.33 5.25
CA PRO A 58 -10.79 -18.13 4.47
C PRO A 58 -11.99 -17.53 3.71
N GLY A 59 -13.08 -18.27 3.57
CA GLY A 59 -14.16 -17.98 2.65
C GLY A 59 -13.76 -18.27 1.19
N GLU A 60 -14.72 -18.10 0.28
CA GLU A 60 -14.50 -18.37 -1.14
C GLU A 60 -13.64 -17.26 -1.81
N PRO A 61 -12.61 -17.63 -2.60
CA PRO A 61 -11.86 -16.66 -3.38
C PRO A 61 -12.74 -15.97 -4.43
N ARG A 62 -12.56 -14.66 -4.60
CA ARG A 62 -13.26 -13.88 -5.63
C ARG A 62 -12.40 -13.77 -6.88
N ARG A 63 -12.92 -14.17 -8.04
CA ARG A 63 -12.27 -13.95 -9.34
C ARG A 63 -12.66 -12.59 -9.91
N ILE A 64 -11.68 -11.78 -10.26
CA ILE A 64 -11.87 -10.60 -11.11
C ILE A 64 -11.68 -11.05 -12.57
N PRO A 65 -12.64 -10.81 -13.47
CA PRO A 65 -12.58 -11.26 -14.86
C PRO A 65 -11.62 -10.39 -15.68
N LEU A 66 -10.32 -10.56 -15.43
CA LEU A 66 -9.24 -9.88 -16.12
C LEU A 66 -8.76 -10.71 -17.30
N ARG A 67 -8.42 -10.04 -18.40
CA ARG A 67 -7.84 -10.69 -19.58
C ARG A 67 -6.42 -11.18 -19.27
N PRO A 68 -6.08 -12.46 -19.55
CA PRO A 68 -4.75 -12.99 -19.30
C PRO A 68 -3.64 -12.20 -20.00
N GLU A 69 -3.89 -11.70 -21.20
CA GLU A 69 -2.91 -10.94 -21.99
C GLU A 69 -2.57 -9.61 -21.32
N HIS A 70 -3.56 -8.97 -20.68
CA HIS A 70 -3.36 -7.73 -19.93
C HIS A 70 -2.58 -7.98 -18.65
N LEU A 71 -2.88 -9.07 -17.95
CA LEU A 71 -2.14 -9.46 -16.76
C LEU A 71 -0.68 -9.73 -17.09
N ALA A 72 -0.40 -10.49 -18.16
CA ALA A 72 0.95 -10.76 -18.63
C ALA A 72 1.71 -9.47 -18.96
N LEU A 73 1.07 -8.54 -19.68
CA LEU A 73 1.66 -7.23 -19.99
C LEU A 73 2.01 -6.44 -18.73
N VAL A 74 1.07 -6.32 -17.77
CA VAL A 74 1.29 -5.58 -16.53
C VAL A 74 2.40 -6.22 -15.70
N LYS A 75 2.39 -7.55 -15.54
CA LYS A 75 3.44 -8.28 -14.82
C LYS A 75 4.81 -8.07 -15.47
N SER A 76 4.90 -8.15 -16.80
CA SER A 76 6.14 -7.87 -17.55
C SER A 76 6.64 -6.45 -17.33
N ALA A 77 5.75 -5.45 -17.43
CA ALA A 77 6.12 -4.06 -17.19
C ALA A 77 6.62 -3.83 -15.74
N MET A 78 6.02 -4.49 -14.76
CA MET A 78 6.48 -4.46 -13.36
C MET A 78 7.83 -5.15 -13.17
N VAL A 79 8.16 -6.18 -13.96
CA VAL A 79 9.52 -6.75 -13.99
C VAL A 79 10.51 -5.75 -14.54
N ASP A 80 10.13 -5.01 -15.59
CA ASP A 80 11.01 -4.03 -16.21
C ASP A 80 11.34 -2.84 -15.29
N VAL A 81 10.47 -2.51 -14.32
CA VAL A 81 10.81 -1.55 -13.24
C VAL A 81 12.06 -1.98 -12.47
N ASN A 82 12.24 -3.29 -12.28
CA ASN A 82 13.36 -3.89 -11.55
C ASN A 82 14.55 -4.25 -12.45
N ARG A 83 14.36 -4.40 -13.76
CA ARG A 83 15.44 -4.67 -14.72
C ARG A 83 16.06 -3.40 -15.31
N PHE A 84 15.22 -2.43 -15.65
CA PHE A 84 15.59 -1.26 -16.43
C PHE A 84 15.09 0.06 -15.82
N GLY A 85 14.05 0.01 -15.00
CA GLY A 85 13.37 1.18 -14.45
C GLY A 85 13.90 1.65 -13.09
N THR A 86 12.99 2.28 -12.34
CA THR A 86 13.30 3.02 -11.10
C THR A 86 13.91 2.17 -9.99
N SER A 87 13.72 0.86 -9.99
CA SER A 87 14.25 -0.06 -8.98
C SER A 87 15.39 -0.94 -9.49
N ARG A 88 15.92 -0.66 -10.70
CA ARG A 88 17.03 -1.41 -11.32
C ARG A 88 18.19 -1.65 -10.37
N ALA A 89 18.71 -0.59 -9.76
CA ALA A 89 19.88 -0.69 -8.89
C ALA A 89 19.64 -1.58 -7.66
N VAL A 90 18.41 -1.59 -7.14
CA VAL A 90 18.04 -2.35 -5.94
C VAL A 90 17.92 -3.85 -6.21
N PHE A 91 17.53 -4.24 -7.43
CA PHE A 91 17.28 -5.63 -7.82
C PHE A 91 18.30 -6.21 -8.80
N ALA A 92 19.37 -5.46 -9.12
CA ALA A 92 20.36 -5.83 -10.14
C ALA A 92 21.01 -7.20 -9.92
N ASP A 93 21.22 -7.60 -8.66
CA ASP A 93 21.88 -8.84 -8.24
C ASP A 93 20.92 -9.81 -7.50
N ALA A 94 19.61 -9.63 -7.66
CA ALA A 94 18.63 -10.51 -7.04
C ALA A 94 18.72 -11.93 -7.62
N GLY A 95 18.73 -12.94 -6.74
CA GLY A 95 18.75 -14.36 -7.13
C GLY A 95 17.40 -14.89 -7.62
N TYR A 96 16.44 -14.02 -7.91
CA TYR A 96 15.08 -14.31 -8.36
C TYR A 96 14.58 -13.14 -9.20
N VAL A 97 13.55 -13.40 -10.02
CA VAL A 97 12.86 -12.34 -10.75
C VAL A 97 11.68 -11.85 -9.90
N ALA A 98 11.67 -10.56 -9.60
CA ALA A 98 10.56 -9.89 -8.91
C ALA A 98 9.86 -8.90 -9.85
N ALA A 99 8.54 -8.78 -9.71
CA ALA A 99 7.76 -7.71 -10.31
C ALA A 99 7.47 -6.67 -9.22
N GLY A 100 7.72 -5.39 -9.50
CA GLY A 100 7.45 -4.34 -8.53
C GLY A 100 7.16 -2.97 -9.13
N LYS A 101 6.77 -2.04 -8.27
CA LYS A 101 6.48 -0.66 -8.65
C LYS A 101 6.83 0.29 -7.51
N THR A 102 7.61 1.33 -7.84
CA THR A 102 7.86 2.45 -6.93
C THR A 102 6.68 3.42 -6.92
N GLY A 103 6.37 3.94 -5.74
CA GLY A 103 5.51 5.09 -5.50
C GLY A 103 6.26 6.16 -4.71
N THR A 104 5.84 7.41 -4.90
CA THR A 104 6.27 8.55 -4.10
C THR A 104 5.00 9.34 -3.79
N ALA A 105 4.59 9.37 -2.53
CA ALA A 105 3.39 10.12 -2.12
C ALA A 105 3.81 11.44 -1.49
N GLN A 106 3.41 12.56 -2.10
CA GLN A 106 3.79 13.89 -1.66
C GLN A 106 2.99 14.30 -0.43
N VAL A 107 3.69 14.79 0.60
CA VAL A 107 3.06 15.24 1.87
C VAL A 107 2.60 16.69 1.78
N ILE A 108 3.29 17.52 0.98
CA ILE A 108 2.96 18.94 0.79
C ILE A 108 2.83 19.28 -0.69
N GLY A 109 1.94 20.22 -0.99
CA GLY A 109 1.83 20.82 -2.33
C GLY A 109 3.04 21.71 -2.62
N ILE A 110 3.65 21.52 -3.79
CA ILE A 110 4.71 22.39 -4.29
C ILE A 110 4.04 23.51 -5.11
N ARG A 111 4.43 24.76 -4.90
CA ARG A 111 3.93 25.88 -5.72
C ARG A 111 4.28 25.64 -7.18
N GLN A 112 3.41 26.07 -8.11
CA GLN A 112 3.56 25.78 -9.55
C GLN A 112 4.91 26.21 -10.18
N ASN A 113 5.66 27.13 -9.55
CA ASN A 113 6.97 27.61 -10.01
C ASN A 113 8.15 27.16 -9.13
N GLU A 114 7.93 26.27 -8.16
CA GLU A 114 8.98 25.73 -7.30
C GLU A 114 9.27 24.27 -7.67
N ARG A 115 10.55 23.87 -7.59
CA ARG A 115 10.96 22.47 -7.77
C ARG A 115 11.11 21.82 -6.39
N TYR A 116 10.73 20.55 -6.28
CA TYR A 116 10.96 19.76 -5.09
C TYR A 116 12.47 19.72 -4.75
N ASP A 117 12.83 20.16 -3.54
CA ASP A 117 14.18 20.02 -3.01
C ASP A 117 14.11 19.44 -1.59
N ALA A 118 14.31 18.12 -1.48
CA ALA A 118 14.30 17.40 -0.21
C ALA A 118 15.31 17.93 0.83
N ARG A 119 16.34 18.67 0.40
CA ARG A 119 17.34 19.28 1.31
C ARG A 119 16.83 20.56 1.96
N ARG A 120 15.83 21.20 1.36
CA ARG A 120 15.22 22.46 1.82
C ARG A 120 13.88 22.23 2.51
N ILE A 121 13.43 20.98 2.58
CA ILE A 121 12.16 20.56 3.16
C ILE A 121 12.45 19.85 4.49
N ALA A 122 11.77 20.27 5.56
CA ALA A 122 11.85 19.60 6.86
C ALA A 122 11.49 18.11 6.69
N GLU A 123 12.17 17.22 7.42
CA GLU A 123 12.03 15.77 7.24
C GLU A 123 10.57 15.31 7.23
N ARG A 124 9.76 15.76 8.20
CA ARG A 124 8.31 15.51 8.30
C ARG A 124 7.47 15.90 7.07
N HIS A 125 8.00 16.74 6.18
CA HIS A 125 7.32 17.18 4.95
C HIS A 125 7.91 16.54 3.70
N ARG A 126 8.88 15.62 3.83
CA ARG A 126 9.39 14.84 2.71
C ARG A 126 8.37 13.81 2.25
N ASP A 127 8.50 13.39 1.00
CA ASP A 127 7.58 12.45 0.39
C ASP A 127 7.69 11.08 1.07
N HIS A 128 6.59 10.33 1.11
CA HIS A 128 6.61 8.95 1.55
C HIS A 128 7.15 8.04 0.45
N SER A 129 8.09 7.18 0.83
CA SER A 129 8.66 6.17 -0.04
C SER A 129 7.72 4.96 -0.06
N LEU A 130 7.13 4.63 -1.21
CA LEU A 130 6.30 3.44 -1.37
C LEU A 130 6.92 2.44 -2.35
N TYR A 131 6.76 1.16 -2.06
CA TYR A 131 7.08 0.09 -2.99
C TYR A 131 6.12 -1.08 -2.81
N MET A 132 5.53 -1.55 -3.91
CA MET A 132 4.72 -2.76 -3.94
C MET A 132 5.35 -3.77 -4.89
N ALA A 133 5.35 -5.04 -4.52
CA ALA A 133 5.99 -6.08 -5.31
C ALA A 133 5.51 -7.49 -4.98
N PHE A 134 5.76 -8.41 -5.89
CA PHE A 134 5.65 -9.85 -5.65
C PHE A 134 6.81 -10.62 -6.31
N ALA A 135 7.13 -11.79 -5.73
CA ALA A 135 8.18 -12.66 -6.25
C ALA A 135 8.00 -14.13 -5.77
N PRO A 136 8.58 -15.10 -6.50
CA PRO A 136 9.05 -15.01 -7.89
C PRO A 136 7.92 -14.68 -8.88
N VAL A 137 8.23 -14.26 -10.10
CA VAL A 137 7.19 -13.83 -11.07
C VAL A 137 6.47 -15.01 -11.73
N ASP A 138 7.20 -16.09 -11.98
CA ASP A 138 6.74 -17.33 -12.59
C ASP A 138 5.91 -18.18 -11.62
N ALA A 139 6.29 -18.20 -10.34
CA ALA A 139 5.54 -18.85 -9.28
C ALA A 139 5.47 -17.96 -8.03
N PRO A 140 4.55 -16.96 -7.97
CA PRO A 140 4.47 -16.02 -6.86
C PRO A 140 4.26 -16.69 -5.51
N ARG A 141 5.18 -16.42 -4.57
CA ARG A 141 5.13 -16.96 -3.20
C ARG A 141 4.90 -15.88 -2.14
N LEU A 142 5.33 -14.65 -2.43
CA LEU A 142 5.17 -13.52 -1.53
C LEU A 142 4.77 -12.27 -2.32
N ALA A 143 3.76 -11.56 -1.82
CA ALA A 143 3.40 -10.22 -2.24
C ALA A 143 3.45 -9.29 -1.02
N LEU A 144 3.95 -8.07 -1.21
CA LEU A 144 4.11 -7.08 -0.15
C LEU A 144 3.89 -5.66 -0.65
N ALA A 145 3.60 -4.77 0.29
CA ALA A 145 3.65 -3.33 0.12
C ALA A 145 4.41 -2.73 1.31
N VAL A 146 5.34 -1.82 1.04
CA VAL A 146 6.17 -1.15 2.04
C VAL A 146 5.97 0.35 1.88
N ILE A 147 5.79 1.03 3.01
CA ILE A 147 5.86 2.47 3.12
C ILE A 147 6.96 2.83 4.10
N VAL A 148 7.73 3.87 3.77
CA VAL A 148 8.59 4.57 4.71
C VAL A 148 8.13 6.02 4.70
N GLU A 149 7.49 6.43 5.79
CA GLU A 149 7.05 7.80 5.98
C GLU A 149 8.27 8.73 5.88
N ASN A 150 8.09 9.81 5.13
CA ASN A 150 9.12 10.81 4.85
C ASN A 150 10.44 10.26 4.26
N GLY A 151 10.43 9.01 3.77
CA GLY A 151 11.59 8.29 3.25
C GLY A 151 12.03 8.70 1.84
N GLY A 152 11.43 9.74 1.26
CA GLY A 152 11.73 10.22 -0.09
C GLY A 152 11.16 9.31 -1.17
N PHE A 153 11.93 9.05 -2.24
CA PHE A 153 11.46 8.28 -3.37
C PHE A 153 11.36 6.78 -3.05
N GLY A 154 10.41 6.07 -3.67
CA GLY A 154 10.20 4.62 -3.48
C GLY A 154 11.47 3.76 -3.59
N ALA A 155 12.38 4.12 -4.50
CA ALA A 155 13.64 3.41 -4.72
C ALA A 155 14.71 3.65 -3.64
N GLN A 156 14.58 4.71 -2.83
CA GLN A 156 15.58 5.10 -1.83
C GLN A 156 15.44 4.31 -0.52
N ALA A 157 14.21 3.99 -0.11
CA ALA A 157 13.96 3.36 1.19
C ALA A 157 13.07 2.11 1.08
N ALA A 158 11.87 2.22 0.51
CA ALA A 158 10.91 1.12 0.49
C ALA A 158 11.37 -0.07 -0.38
N ALA A 159 11.92 0.17 -1.57
CA ALA A 159 12.41 -0.91 -2.44
C ALA A 159 13.59 -1.69 -1.82
N PRO A 160 14.63 -1.06 -1.22
CA PRO A 160 15.68 -1.77 -0.49
C PRO A 160 15.17 -2.63 0.66
N ILE A 161 14.14 -2.16 1.40
CA ILE A 161 13.51 -2.96 2.46
C ILE A 161 12.80 -4.18 1.86
N ALA A 162 12.00 -3.98 0.81
CA ALA A 162 11.34 -5.07 0.09
C ALA A 162 12.34 -6.12 -0.42
N ARG A 163 13.48 -5.68 -0.97
CA ARG A 163 14.57 -6.56 -1.42
C ARG A 163 15.09 -7.45 -0.30
N LYS A 164 15.33 -6.89 0.89
CA LYS A 164 15.77 -7.66 2.06
C LYS A 164 14.74 -8.70 2.49
N VAL A 165 13.45 -8.35 2.48
CA VAL A 165 12.36 -9.28 2.82
C VAL A 165 12.32 -10.46 1.83
N PHE A 166 12.40 -10.18 0.53
CA PHE A 166 12.43 -11.24 -0.48
C PHE A 166 13.71 -12.09 -0.40
N ASP A 167 14.88 -11.47 -0.19
CA ASP A 167 16.15 -12.20 -0.04
C ASP A 167 16.11 -13.17 1.15
N TYR A 168 15.53 -12.73 2.28
CA TYR A 168 15.31 -13.61 3.42
C TYR A 168 14.32 -14.72 3.10
N TYR A 169 13.13 -14.37 2.60
CA TYR A 169 12.04 -15.33 2.41
C TYR A 169 12.33 -16.37 1.31
N LEU A 170 12.96 -15.96 0.21
CA LEU A 170 13.20 -16.81 -0.96
C LEU A 170 14.57 -17.49 -0.93
N LEU A 171 15.58 -16.84 -0.36
CA LEU A 171 16.98 -17.33 -0.41
C LEU A 171 17.57 -17.61 0.97
N GLY A 172 16.84 -17.33 2.07
CA GLY A 172 17.34 -17.51 3.43
C GLY A 172 18.44 -16.51 3.84
N LYS A 173 18.65 -15.43 3.08
CA LYS A 173 19.70 -14.44 3.36
C LYS A 173 19.25 -13.49 4.45
N LEU A 174 19.92 -13.51 5.60
CA LEU A 174 19.67 -12.53 6.66
C LEU A 174 20.18 -11.13 6.24
N PRO A 175 19.49 -10.05 6.62
CA PRO A 175 20.01 -8.70 6.46
C PRO A 175 21.35 -8.57 7.20
N GLY A 176 22.42 -8.12 6.53
CA GLY A 176 23.71 -7.90 7.18
C GLY A 176 23.62 -6.90 8.34
N GLU A 177 24.53 -7.01 9.32
CA GLU A 177 24.53 -6.20 10.54
C GLU A 177 24.67 -4.68 10.29
N ALA A 178 25.21 -4.28 9.14
CA ALA A 178 25.44 -2.89 8.76
C ALA A 178 24.17 -2.01 8.64
N GLY A 179 22.97 -2.59 8.78
CA GLY A 179 21.69 -1.88 8.81
C GLY A 179 21.01 -1.78 10.18
N ARG A 180 21.57 -2.39 11.24
CA ARG A 180 21.11 -2.14 12.62
C ARG A 180 21.62 -0.76 13.03
N ARG A 181 20.85 0.30 12.78
CA ARG A 181 20.86 1.39 13.77
C ARG A 181 20.32 0.79 15.06
N PRO A 182 20.98 0.98 16.22
CA PRO A 182 20.28 0.86 17.48
C PRO A 182 19.02 1.71 17.35
N VAL A 183 17.85 1.07 17.36
CA VAL A 183 16.63 1.79 17.70
C VAL A 183 16.76 2.01 19.18
N ASP A 184 17.24 3.20 19.55
CA ASP A 184 17.15 3.63 20.94
C ASP A 184 15.67 3.57 21.30
N ALA A 185 15.38 3.01 22.48
CA ALA A 185 14.01 3.03 22.99
C ALA A 185 13.51 4.49 22.97
N PRO A 186 12.28 4.75 22.51
CA PRO A 186 11.76 6.10 22.48
C PRO A 186 11.87 6.70 23.88
N THR A 187 12.36 7.92 23.95
CA THR A 187 12.51 8.63 25.22
C THR A 187 11.12 8.94 25.79
N GLU A 188 11.01 9.10 27.12
CA GLU A 188 9.75 9.50 27.78
C GLU A 188 9.16 10.80 27.19
N ALA A 189 10.01 11.68 26.62
CA ALA A 189 9.59 12.89 25.94
C ALA A 189 8.89 12.60 24.59
N GLU A 190 9.39 11.63 23.82
CA GLU A 190 8.80 11.21 22.53
C GLU A 190 7.52 10.39 22.74
N MET A 191 7.41 9.66 23.86
CA MET A 191 6.19 8.94 24.24
C MET A 191 5.08 9.87 24.75
N ARG A 192 5.43 11.05 25.28
CA ARG A 192 4.47 12.08 25.75
C ARG A 192 3.81 12.87 24.63
N ASP A 193 4.44 12.95 23.46
CA ASP A 193 3.90 13.62 22.26
C ASP A 193 3.03 12.69 21.39
N VAL A 194 2.84 11.43 21.80
CA VAL A 194 1.75 10.62 21.27
C VAL A 194 0.47 11.15 21.90
N PRO A 195 -0.46 11.77 21.15
CA PRO A 195 -1.73 12.18 21.72
C PRO A 195 -2.37 10.94 22.34
N GLU A 196 -2.56 10.98 23.66
CA GLU A 196 -3.41 10.04 24.38
C GLU A 196 -4.71 9.98 23.59
N SER A 197 -5.05 8.76 23.14
CA SER A 197 -6.15 8.46 22.23
C SER A 197 -7.31 9.42 22.45
N THR A 198 -7.46 10.42 21.58
CA THR A 198 -8.67 11.21 21.56
C THR A 198 -9.77 10.24 21.18
N GLU A 199 -10.73 10.08 22.10
CA GLU A 199 -11.97 9.35 21.81
C GLU A 199 -12.48 9.81 20.44
N PRO A 200 -12.93 8.88 19.57
CA PRO A 200 -13.40 9.27 18.25
C PRO A 200 -14.53 10.29 18.43
N GLU A 201 -14.34 11.49 17.88
CA GLU A 201 -15.40 12.49 17.90
C GLU A 201 -16.67 11.88 17.29
N PRO A 202 -17.84 12.07 17.92
CA PRO A 202 -19.08 11.53 17.40
C PRO A 202 -19.33 12.11 16.02
N VAL A 203 -19.45 11.21 15.04
CA VAL A 203 -19.80 11.57 13.66
C VAL A 203 -21.14 12.32 13.71
N PRO A 204 -21.20 13.58 13.23
CA PRO A 204 -22.46 14.33 13.26
C PRO A 204 -23.49 13.62 12.39
N ALA A 205 -24.69 13.43 12.97
CA ALA A 205 -25.81 12.81 12.27
C ALA A 205 -26.14 13.62 10.99
N PRO A 206 -26.52 12.94 9.89
CA PRO A 206 -26.95 13.64 8.68
C PRO A 206 -28.15 14.55 9.01
N ALA A 207 -28.06 15.81 8.57
CA ALA A 207 -29.14 16.77 8.75
C ALA A 207 -30.43 16.23 8.10
N PRO A 208 -31.60 16.32 8.78
CA PRO A 208 -32.87 15.93 8.19
C PRO A 208 -33.11 16.79 6.94
N GLY A 209 -33.27 16.12 5.81
CA GLY A 209 -33.56 16.75 4.53
C GLY A 209 -34.76 17.67 4.64
N ALA A 210 -34.61 18.88 4.11
CA ALA A 210 -35.71 19.80 3.92
C ALA A 210 -36.77 19.08 3.07
N ALA A 211 -37.91 18.78 3.69
CA ALA A 211 -39.12 18.43 3.00
C ALA A 211 -39.46 19.61 2.08
N THR A 212 -39.26 19.46 0.78
CA THR A 212 -39.87 20.34 -0.20
C THR A 212 -41.36 19.98 -0.22
N ASP A 213 -42.18 20.85 0.36
CA ASP A 213 -43.63 20.86 0.21
C ASP A 213 -43.97 20.98 -1.29
N GLY A 214 -44.21 19.84 -1.92
CA GLY A 214 -44.82 19.76 -3.25
C GLY A 214 -46.31 19.98 -3.12
N SER A 215 -46.73 21.25 -3.04
CA SER A 215 -48.13 21.65 -3.17
C SER A 215 -48.66 21.19 -4.53
N ALA A 216 -49.61 20.27 -4.48
CA ALA A 216 -50.39 19.83 -5.63
C ALA A 216 -51.33 20.96 -6.08
N ALA A 217 -51.07 21.53 -7.26
CA ALA A 217 -52.06 22.30 -8.00
C ALA A 217 -52.26 21.68 -9.38
N ARG A 218 -53.34 20.89 -9.50
CA ARG A 218 -53.99 20.58 -10.78
C ARG A 218 -54.35 21.89 -11.49
N LYS A 219 -54.13 21.93 -12.81
CA LYS A 219 -55.15 22.26 -13.83
C LYS A 219 -54.56 22.16 -15.24
N SER A 220 -55.13 21.26 -16.04
CA SER A 220 -55.33 21.43 -17.50
C SER A 220 -56.46 22.46 -17.71
N PRO A 221 -56.73 23.01 -18.91
CA PRO A 221 -56.52 22.50 -20.27
C PRO A 221 -55.30 23.05 -20.99
#